data_AF-A0A965PR99-F1
#
_entry.id   AF-A0A965PR99-F1
#
_cell.length_a   1.000
_cell.length_b   1.000
_cell.length_c   1.000
_cell.angle_alpha   90.00
_cell.angle_beta   90.00
_cell.angle_gamma   90.00
#
_symmetry.space_group_name_H-M   'P 1'
#
loop_
_entity.id
_entity.type
_entity.pdbx_description
1 polymer ?
#
loop_
_entity_poly.entity_id
_entity_poly.type
_entity_poly.pdbx_seq_one_letter_code
_entity_poly.pdbx_strand_id
1 'polypeptide(L)'
;MKTVDVEIRGTTPLLVHRFTEESEAEKATRRIKVDNKDPREEAKRAAYIAQDGTYYISAFSIPNAMSSAGSNHKMRGSRKTLRFVVPCAVQIKTDTITILNGAGPARDFEVDARPVTIPATKGRIMRYRPRFNCWGLRFNLQINETMLALDDAQMLLNEAGQYIGIGDFRPEKRGPFGTFLVTSFKEARE
;
A
#
# COMPACT_ATOMS: atom_id res chain seq x y z
N MET A 1 21.77 -2.54 12.52
CA MET A 1 20.51 -2.07 11.90
C MET A 1 19.90 -1.09 12.86
N LYS A 2 19.46 0.07 12.38
CA LYS A 2 18.76 1.06 13.19
C LYS A 2 17.26 0.91 13.03
N THR A 3 16.52 1.19 14.10
CA THR A 3 15.06 1.22 14.06
C THR A 3 14.59 2.67 13.97
N VAL A 4 13.69 2.94 13.04
CA VAL A 4 13.11 4.27 12.82
C VAL A 4 11.60 4.16 12.96
N ASP A 5 11.04 4.95 13.86
CA ASP A 5 9.60 5.10 14.04
C ASP A 5 9.08 6.11 13.02
N VAL A 6 8.14 5.65 12.20
CA VAL A 6 7.60 6.39 11.07
C VAL A 6 6.10 6.55 11.23
N GLU A 7 5.64 7.78 11.04
CA GLU A 7 4.21 8.08 10.86
C GLU A 7 3.99 8.72 9.48
N ILE A 8 3.00 8.22 8.76
CA ILE A 8 2.57 8.81 7.48
C ILE A 8 1.08 9.14 7.49
N ARG A 9 0.70 10.13 6.69
CA ARG A 9 -0.69 10.56 6.49
C ARG A 9 -1.03 10.59 5.01
N GLY A 10 -2.19 10.04 4.65
CA GLY A 10 -2.69 10.07 3.29
C GLY A 10 -2.96 11.49 2.80
N THR A 11 -2.49 11.80 1.58
CA THR A 11 -2.82 13.05 0.87
C THR A 11 -3.92 12.84 -0.17
N THR A 12 -4.11 11.60 -0.63
CA THR A 12 -5.26 11.14 -1.41
C THR A 12 -5.90 9.93 -0.73
N PRO A 13 -7.16 9.58 -1.04
CA PRO A 13 -7.80 8.41 -0.43
C PRO A 13 -7.00 7.12 -0.70
N LEU A 14 -6.99 6.19 0.26
CA LEU A 14 -6.39 4.87 0.08
C LEU A 14 -7.42 3.91 -0.47
N LEU A 15 -7.08 3.26 -1.57
CA LEU A 15 -7.89 2.19 -2.14
C LEU A 15 -7.18 0.86 -1.91
N VAL A 16 -7.90 -0.13 -1.40
CA VAL A 16 -7.35 -1.48 -1.18
C VAL A 16 -8.12 -2.49 -2.01
N HIS A 17 -7.44 -3.56 -2.39
CA HIS A 17 -8.04 -4.64 -3.15
C HIS A 17 -7.31 -5.94 -2.84
N ARG A 18 -7.76 -6.62 -1.80
CA ARG A 18 -7.23 -7.92 -1.40
C ARG A 18 -7.61 -8.96 -2.46
N PHE A 19 -6.62 -9.74 -2.89
CA PHE A 19 -6.87 -10.94 -3.68
C PHE A 19 -7.42 -12.04 -2.75
N THR A 20 -8.64 -12.50 -3.02
CA THR A 20 -9.31 -13.54 -2.24
C THR A 20 -9.20 -14.90 -2.93
N GLU A 21 -9.28 -15.99 -2.16
CA GLU A 21 -9.32 -17.36 -2.71
C GLU A 21 -10.55 -17.56 -3.63
N GLU A 22 -11.67 -16.92 -3.33
CA GLU A 22 -12.84 -16.87 -4.22
C GLU A 22 -12.48 -16.26 -5.59
N SER A 23 -11.67 -15.20 -5.62
CA SER A 23 -11.19 -14.57 -6.86
C SER A 23 -10.25 -15.48 -7.65
N GLU A 24 -9.57 -16.41 -6.97
CA GLU A 24 -8.74 -17.43 -7.61
C GLU A 24 -9.59 -18.56 -8.21
N ALA A 25 -10.61 -19.02 -7.47
CA ALA A 25 -11.52 -20.07 -7.89
C ALA A 25 -12.42 -19.66 -9.08
N GLU A 26 -12.75 -18.38 -9.22
CA GLU A 26 -13.53 -17.83 -10.36
C GLU A 26 -12.80 -17.94 -11.71
N LYS A 27 -11.49 -18.27 -11.74
CA LYS A 27 -10.75 -18.54 -13.00
C LYS A 27 -11.21 -19.83 -13.69
N ALA A 28 -11.89 -20.74 -12.99
CA ALA A 28 -12.42 -21.98 -13.56
C ALA A 28 -13.78 -21.74 -14.23
N THR A 29 -13.77 -21.37 -15.51
CA THR A 29 -14.83 -21.52 -16.54
C THR A 29 -16.31 -21.56 -16.10
N ARG A 30 -16.73 -20.78 -15.10
CA ARG A 30 -18.13 -20.64 -14.73
C ARG A 30 -18.72 -19.42 -15.40
N ARG A 31 -19.92 -19.58 -15.95
CA ARG A 31 -20.75 -18.47 -16.43
C ARG A 31 -20.76 -17.40 -15.33
N ILE A 32 -20.40 -16.17 -15.68
CA ILE A 32 -20.52 -15.00 -14.80
C ILE A 32 -22.00 -14.90 -14.45
N LYS A 33 -22.39 -15.43 -13.28
CA LYS A 33 -23.68 -15.10 -12.69
C LYS A 33 -23.55 -13.64 -12.30
N VAL A 34 -24.36 -12.78 -12.92
CA VAL A 34 -24.59 -11.42 -12.43
C VAL A 34 -25.38 -11.58 -11.15
N ASP A 35 -24.65 -11.86 -10.07
CA ASP A 35 -25.22 -11.90 -8.74
C ASP A 35 -25.34 -10.45 -8.28
N ASN A 36 -26.56 -10.03 -7.95
CA ASN A 36 -26.86 -8.66 -7.52
C ASN A 36 -26.43 -8.50 -6.05
N LYS A 37 -25.14 -8.73 -5.79
CA LYS A 37 -24.55 -8.64 -4.45
C LYS A 37 -24.54 -7.18 -4.02
N ASP A 38 -24.78 -6.97 -2.73
CA ASP A 38 -24.64 -5.65 -2.12
C ASP A 38 -23.21 -5.11 -2.36
N PRO A 39 -23.06 -3.94 -3.02
CA PRO A 39 -21.76 -3.30 -3.25
C PRO A 39 -20.88 -3.23 -2.01
N ARG A 40 -21.47 -3.02 -0.83
CA ARG A 40 -20.71 -2.89 0.42
C ARG A 40 -20.14 -4.23 0.89
N GLU A 41 -20.88 -5.32 0.71
CA GLU A 41 -20.42 -6.66 1.04
C GLU A 41 -19.31 -7.14 0.07
N GLU A 42 -19.41 -6.82 -1.22
CA GLU A 42 -18.32 -7.09 -2.18
C GLU A 42 -17.05 -6.31 -1.79
N ALA A 43 -17.18 -5.01 -1.51
CA ALA A 43 -16.06 -4.20 -1.06
C ALA A 43 -15.46 -4.76 0.24
N LYS A 44 -16.28 -5.14 1.23
CA LYS A 44 -15.82 -5.70 2.50
C LYS A 44 -14.95 -6.95 2.32
N ARG A 45 -15.29 -7.84 1.38
CA ARG A 45 -14.48 -9.03 1.06
C ARG A 45 -13.12 -8.68 0.46
N ALA A 46 -13.06 -7.58 -0.30
CA ALA A 46 -11.83 -7.02 -0.86
C ALA A 46 -11.01 -6.23 0.18
N ALA A 47 -11.50 -6.05 1.41
CA ALA A 47 -10.75 -5.42 2.49
C ALA A 47 -9.80 -6.39 3.19
N TYR A 48 -8.74 -5.84 3.77
CA TYR A 48 -7.89 -6.54 4.72
C TYR A 48 -8.41 -6.23 6.13
N ILE A 49 -8.98 -7.24 6.79
CA ILE A 49 -9.64 -7.10 8.10
C ILE A 49 -8.92 -8.01 9.10
N ALA A 50 -8.48 -7.45 10.22
CA ALA A 50 -7.85 -8.18 11.32
C ALA A 50 -8.90 -8.86 12.20
N GLN A 51 -8.46 -9.74 13.10
CA GLN A 51 -9.36 -10.48 14.02
C GLN A 51 -10.14 -9.55 14.96
N ASP A 52 -9.57 -8.39 15.30
CA ASP A 52 -10.19 -7.36 16.13
C ASP A 52 -11.17 -6.44 15.36
N GLY A 53 -11.38 -6.72 14.07
CA GLY A 53 -12.26 -5.93 13.19
C GLY A 53 -11.63 -4.66 12.63
N THR A 54 -10.35 -4.37 12.92
CA THR A 54 -9.65 -3.23 12.34
C THR A 54 -9.19 -3.52 10.91
N TYR A 55 -9.06 -2.47 10.11
CA TYR A 55 -8.51 -2.58 8.76
C TYR A 55 -7.00 -2.42 8.77
N TYR A 56 -6.31 -3.19 7.95
CA TYR A 56 -4.85 -3.11 7.80
C TYR A 56 -4.44 -3.07 6.33
N ILE A 57 -3.16 -2.83 6.07
CA ILE A 57 -2.52 -3.14 4.79
C ILE A 57 -1.33 -4.06 5.01
N SER A 58 -0.88 -4.70 3.94
CA SER A 58 0.38 -5.43 3.96
C SER A 58 1.54 -4.46 4.21
N ALA A 59 2.37 -4.74 5.20
CA ALA A 59 3.53 -3.90 5.52
C ALA A 59 4.50 -3.78 4.34
N PHE A 60 4.60 -4.84 3.52
CA PHE A 60 5.44 -4.88 2.33
C PHE A 60 5.12 -3.78 1.30
N SER A 61 3.94 -3.16 1.34
CA SER A 61 3.62 -2.05 0.44
C SER A 61 4.57 -0.86 0.60
N ILE A 62 5.09 -0.63 1.81
CA ILE A 62 6.00 0.48 2.11
C ILE A 62 7.38 0.30 1.47
N PRO A 63 8.16 -0.78 1.77
CA PRO A 63 9.46 -0.98 1.14
C PRO A 63 9.35 -1.18 -0.37
N ASN A 64 8.24 -1.73 -0.87
CA ASN A 64 7.99 -1.81 -2.32
C ASN A 64 7.84 -0.43 -2.96
N ALA A 65 7.08 0.48 -2.33
CA ALA A 65 6.94 1.84 -2.84
C ALA A 65 8.28 2.61 -2.79
N MET A 66 9.06 2.43 -1.72
CA MET A 66 10.42 2.98 -1.60
C MET A 66 11.37 2.42 -2.68
N SER A 67 11.30 1.12 -2.95
CA SER A 67 12.11 0.47 -4.01
C SER A 67 11.76 1.04 -5.39
N SER A 68 10.47 1.24 -5.68
CA SER A 68 10.02 1.89 -6.90
C SER A 68 10.55 3.32 -7.04
N ALA A 69 10.50 4.12 -5.96
CA ALA A 69 11.09 5.47 -5.93
C ALA A 69 12.61 5.43 -6.20
N GLY A 70 13.29 4.42 -5.66
CA GLY A 70 14.73 4.18 -5.89
C GLY A 70 15.13 3.82 -7.32
N SER A 71 14.18 3.71 -8.27
CA SER A 71 14.48 3.46 -9.68
C SER A 71 15.20 4.62 -10.35
N ASN A 72 15.03 5.86 -9.86
CA ASN A 72 15.65 7.06 -10.43
C ASN A 72 16.94 7.49 -9.70
N HIS A 73 17.32 6.77 -8.63
CA HIS A 73 18.45 7.12 -7.79
C HIS A 73 19.56 6.09 -7.89
N LYS A 74 20.80 6.53 -8.06
CA LYS A 74 21.98 5.67 -8.07
C LYS A 74 22.63 5.64 -6.70
N MET A 75 23.11 4.47 -6.31
CA MET A 75 23.92 4.32 -5.10
C MET A 75 25.24 5.08 -5.29
N ARG A 76 25.64 5.87 -4.29
CA ARG A 76 26.89 6.63 -4.32
C ARG A 76 28.09 5.69 -4.53
N GLY A 77 28.95 6.01 -5.50
CA GLY A 77 30.12 5.19 -5.82
C GLY A 77 29.82 3.89 -6.58
N SER A 78 28.57 3.66 -7.03
CA SER A 78 28.20 2.49 -7.81
C SER A 78 27.27 2.85 -8.98
N ARG A 79 27.20 1.97 -9.98
CA ARG A 79 26.22 2.07 -11.06
C ARG A 79 24.87 1.45 -10.69
N LYS A 80 24.77 0.80 -9.52
CA LYS A 80 23.54 0.16 -9.04
C LYS A 80 22.50 1.21 -8.63
N THR A 81 21.26 0.98 -9.03
CA THR A 81 20.09 1.78 -8.60
C THR A 81 19.68 1.40 -7.17
N LEU A 82 19.20 2.39 -6.41
CA LEU A 82 18.73 2.19 -5.04
C LEU A 82 17.55 1.21 -4.97
N ARG A 83 16.78 1.07 -6.05
CA ARG A 83 15.74 0.04 -6.20
C ARG A 83 16.18 -1.35 -5.75
N PHE A 84 17.41 -1.76 -6.09
CA PHE A 84 17.93 -3.09 -5.76
C PHE A 84 18.57 -3.16 -4.37
N VAL A 85 18.81 -2.01 -3.73
CA VAL A 85 19.39 -1.90 -2.39
C VAL A 85 18.29 -1.93 -1.33
N VAL A 86 17.17 -1.24 -1.60
CA VAL A 86 16.04 -1.09 -0.66
C VAL A 86 15.55 -2.41 -0.07
N PRO A 87 15.32 -3.51 -0.83
CA PRO A 87 14.81 -4.76 -0.26
C PRO A 87 15.73 -5.40 0.79
N CYS A 88 17.05 -5.17 0.67
CA CYS A 88 18.03 -5.68 1.63
C CYS A 88 18.31 -4.68 2.77
N ALA A 89 18.17 -3.39 2.49
CA ALA A 89 18.53 -2.32 3.41
C ALA A 89 17.37 -1.83 4.27
N VAL A 90 16.12 -2.00 3.84
CA VAL A 90 14.91 -1.53 4.53
C VAL A 90 13.99 -2.71 4.79
N GLN A 91 13.75 -3.00 6.06
CA GLN A 91 12.91 -4.12 6.50
C GLN A 91 11.81 -3.62 7.45
N ILE A 92 10.67 -4.30 7.45
CA ILE A 92 9.61 -4.11 8.44
C ILE A 92 9.41 -5.46 9.12
N LYS A 93 9.42 -5.46 10.45
CA LYS A 93 9.28 -6.70 11.25
C LYS A 93 7.85 -7.24 11.29
N THR A 94 6.86 -6.39 11.07
CA THR A 94 5.44 -6.78 11.06
C THR A 94 4.98 -7.05 9.64
N ASP A 95 4.10 -8.03 9.45
CA ASP A 95 3.53 -8.34 8.13
C ASP A 95 2.38 -7.40 7.76
N THR A 96 1.77 -6.78 8.76
CA THR A 96 0.59 -5.92 8.63
C THR A 96 0.80 -4.60 9.33
N ILE A 97 0.12 -3.57 8.83
CA ILE A 97 0.08 -2.24 9.43
C ILE A 97 -1.38 -1.78 9.49
N THR A 98 -1.88 -1.51 10.68
CA THR A 98 -3.25 -1.03 10.90
C THR A 98 -3.45 0.35 10.26
N ILE A 99 -4.56 0.51 9.55
CA ILE A 99 -4.98 1.79 8.95
C ILE A 99 -5.57 2.66 10.05
N LEU A 100 -5.09 3.90 10.17
CA LEU A 100 -5.57 4.88 11.15
C LEU A 100 -6.36 5.99 10.47
N ASN A 101 -7.50 6.40 11.01
CA ASN A 101 -8.35 7.44 10.41
C ASN A 101 -8.09 8.87 10.91
N GLY A 102 -7.12 9.06 11.82
CA GLY A 102 -6.91 10.35 12.51
C GLY A 102 -7.21 10.29 14.00
N ALA A 103 -8.34 9.67 14.37
CA ALA A 103 -8.77 9.50 15.75
C ALA A 103 -8.35 8.15 16.36
N GLY A 104 -8.06 7.15 15.52
CA GLY A 104 -7.64 5.82 15.95
C GLY A 104 -7.63 4.84 14.78
N PRO A 105 -7.70 3.52 15.06
CA PRO A 105 -7.88 2.51 14.03
C PRO A 105 -9.14 2.78 13.19
N ALA A 106 -9.01 2.67 11.87
CA ALA A 106 -10.15 2.77 10.98
C ALA A 106 -11.12 1.61 11.27
N ARG A 107 -12.40 1.97 11.46
CA ARG A 107 -13.51 1.02 11.68
C ARG A 107 -14.53 1.02 10.57
N ASP A 108 -14.38 1.90 9.58
CA ASP A 108 -15.25 1.95 8.42
C ASP A 108 -14.48 2.37 7.16
N PHE A 109 -15.09 2.10 6.01
CA PHE A 109 -14.64 2.49 4.68
C PHE A 109 -15.80 2.93 3.80
N GLU A 110 -15.49 3.76 2.80
CA GLU A 110 -16.39 4.10 1.71
C GLU A 110 -16.27 3.10 0.56
N VAL A 111 -17.33 2.91 -0.21
CA VAL A 111 -17.31 2.03 -1.39
C VAL A 111 -16.90 2.83 -2.63
N ASP A 112 -15.77 2.47 -3.26
CA ASP A 112 -15.42 2.93 -4.61
C ASP A 112 -16.00 1.97 -5.64
N ALA A 113 -16.86 2.47 -6.52
CA ALA A 113 -17.47 1.73 -7.60
C ALA A 113 -16.90 2.20 -8.94
N ARG A 114 -16.12 1.34 -9.63
CA ARG A 114 -15.54 1.68 -10.94
C ARG A 114 -15.57 0.48 -11.90
N PRO A 115 -15.77 0.71 -13.21
CA PRO A 115 -15.69 -0.35 -14.20
C PRO A 115 -14.24 -0.78 -14.41
N VAL A 116 -14.00 -2.09 -14.38
CA VAL A 116 -12.71 -2.71 -14.70
C VAL A 116 -12.83 -3.49 -16.00
N THR A 117 -11.88 -3.28 -16.91
CA THR A 117 -11.83 -4.00 -18.19
C THR A 117 -11.23 -5.38 -17.98
N ILE A 118 -11.93 -6.42 -18.42
CA ILE A 118 -11.44 -7.79 -18.45
C ILE A 118 -10.46 -7.91 -19.63
N PRO A 119 -9.17 -8.20 -19.41
CA PRO A 119 -8.18 -8.20 -20.49
C PRO A 119 -8.50 -9.16 -21.63
N ALA A 120 -9.07 -10.33 -21.31
CA ALA A 120 -9.36 -11.40 -22.25
C ALA A 120 -10.56 -11.11 -23.16
N THR A 121 -11.65 -10.55 -22.63
CA THR A 121 -12.91 -10.35 -23.38
C THR A 121 -13.14 -8.90 -23.79
N LYS A 122 -12.34 -7.95 -23.29
CA LYS A 122 -12.56 -6.48 -23.37
C LYS A 122 -13.88 -6.00 -22.76
N GLY A 123 -14.69 -6.89 -22.19
CA GLY A 123 -15.89 -6.55 -21.43
C GLY A 123 -15.53 -5.75 -20.18
N ARG A 124 -16.49 -4.96 -19.68
CA ARG A 124 -16.36 -4.20 -18.44
C ARG A 124 -17.24 -4.81 -17.37
N ILE A 125 -16.68 -4.96 -16.17
CA ILE A 125 -17.42 -5.37 -14.98
C ILE A 125 -17.27 -4.28 -13.92
N MET A 126 -18.38 -3.92 -13.25
CA MET A 126 -18.31 -3.02 -12.09
C MET A 126 -17.57 -3.74 -10.97
N ARG A 127 -16.60 -3.05 -10.36
CA ARG A 127 -15.89 -3.53 -9.17
C ARG A 127 -16.09 -2.56 -8.03
N TYR A 128 -16.36 -3.12 -6.86
CA TYR A 128 -16.55 -2.40 -5.61
C TYR A 128 -15.36 -2.68 -4.70
N ARG A 129 -14.69 -1.61 -4.26
CA ARG A 129 -13.46 -1.70 -3.44
C ARG A 129 -13.57 -0.81 -2.20
N PRO A 130 -12.97 -1.18 -1.07
CA PRO A 130 -12.87 -0.30 0.09
C PRO A 130 -11.97 0.89 -0.20
N ARG A 131 -12.48 2.08 0.12
CA ARG A 131 -11.78 3.35 0.04
C ARG A 131 -11.76 4.02 1.40
N PHE A 132 -10.57 4.32 1.90
CA PHE A 132 -10.36 5.10 3.12
C PHE A 132 -10.04 6.54 2.74
N ASN A 133 -11.01 7.45 2.93
CA ASN A 133 -10.83 8.87 2.61
C ASN A 133 -9.82 9.55 3.54
N CYS A 134 -9.89 9.22 4.83
CA CYS A 134 -8.95 9.67 5.85
C CYS A 134 -8.16 8.46 6.33
N TRP A 135 -6.85 8.46 6.08
CA TRP A 135 -6.00 7.34 6.47
C TRP A 135 -4.59 7.80 6.87
N GLY A 136 -3.88 6.95 7.59
CA GLY A 136 -2.50 7.11 8.00
C GLY A 136 -1.99 5.79 8.55
N LEU A 137 -0.68 5.66 8.68
CA LEU A 137 -0.03 4.46 9.18
C LEU A 137 1.05 4.83 10.18
N ARG A 138 1.28 3.92 11.13
CA ARG A 138 2.39 3.98 12.08
C ARG A 138 3.12 2.65 12.04
N PHE A 139 4.42 2.69 11.81
CA PHE A 139 5.22 1.49 11.65
C PHE A 139 6.70 1.78 11.92
N ASN A 140 7.46 0.70 12.13
CA ASN A 140 8.87 0.78 12.44
C ASN A 140 9.67 0.22 11.26
N LEU A 141 10.56 1.04 10.71
CA LEU A 141 11.52 0.63 9.69
C LEU A 141 12.82 0.19 10.34
N GLN A 142 13.35 -0.95 9.91
CA GLN A 142 14.71 -1.36 10.22
C GLN A 142 15.59 -1.03 9.02
N ILE A 143 16.55 -0.13 9.24
CA ILE A 143 17.43 0.38 8.18
C ILE A 143 18.86 -0.10 8.43
N ASN A 144 19.46 -0.70 7.42
CA ASN A 144 20.87 -1.03 7.40
C ASN A 144 21.68 0.14 6.83
N GLU A 145 22.18 1.00 7.72
CA GLU A 145 22.97 2.19 7.37
C GLU A 145 24.24 1.90 6.56
N THR A 146 24.79 0.68 6.65
CA THR A 146 25.96 0.29 5.84
C THR A 146 25.63 0.19 4.36
N MET A 147 24.35 -0.02 4.02
CA MET A 147 23.87 -0.18 2.64
C MET A 147 23.12 1.04 2.12
N LEU A 148 22.35 1.71 2.99
CA LEU A 148 21.52 2.85 2.63
C LEU A 148 21.56 3.87 3.77
N ALA A 149 22.01 5.09 3.48
CA ALA A 149 22.02 6.16 4.47
C ALA A 149 20.59 6.48 4.95
N LEU A 150 20.44 6.92 6.19
CA LEU A 150 19.12 7.31 6.73
C LEU A 150 18.48 8.44 5.91
N ASP A 151 19.28 9.42 5.48
CA ASP A 151 18.80 10.53 4.65
C ASP A 151 18.26 10.03 3.29
N ASP A 152 18.94 9.07 2.66
CA ASP A 152 18.48 8.45 1.42
C ASP A 152 17.18 7.65 1.67
N ALA A 153 17.08 6.94 2.79
CA ALA A 153 15.86 6.21 3.14
C ALA A 153 14.68 7.16 3.38
N GLN A 154 14.89 8.29 4.07
CA GLN A 154 13.87 9.31 4.28
C GLN A 154 13.46 9.98 2.97
N MET A 155 14.43 10.30 2.10
CA MET A 155 14.18 10.82 0.75
C MET A 155 13.32 9.84 -0.07
N LEU A 156 13.69 8.57 -0.11
CA LEU A 156 12.95 7.54 -0.84
C LEU A 156 11.53 7.35 -0.31
N LEU A 157 11.33 7.45 1.01
CA LEU A 157 10.00 7.35 1.60
C LEU A 157 9.11 8.56 1.25
N ASN A 158 9.68 9.77 1.25
CA ASN A 158 8.97 10.98 0.82
C ASN A 158 8.56 10.89 -0.65
N GLU A 159 9.49 10.50 -1.53
CA GLU A 159 9.20 10.32 -2.96
C GLU A 159 8.22 9.19 -3.23
N ALA A 160 8.29 8.09 -2.46
CA ALA A 160 7.32 7.02 -2.51
C ALA A 160 5.92 7.53 -2.22
N GLY A 161 5.77 8.39 -1.20
CA GLY A 161 4.50 9.01 -0.86
C GLY A 161 3.97 9.98 -1.92
N GLN A 162 4.86 10.77 -2.52
CA GLN A 162 4.48 11.82 -3.47
C GLN A 162 4.21 11.29 -4.88
N TYR A 163 5.02 10.35 -5.38
CA TYR A 163 5.02 9.98 -6.80
C TYR A 163 4.64 8.53 -7.08
N ILE A 164 4.75 7.63 -6.11
CA ILE A 164 4.49 6.20 -6.31
C ILE A 164 3.11 5.81 -5.75
N GLY A 165 2.86 6.18 -4.49
CA GLY A 165 1.70 5.79 -3.69
C GLY A 165 1.73 4.33 -3.24
N ILE A 166 0.72 3.94 -2.47
CA ILE A 166 0.49 2.57 -2.00
C ILE A 166 -0.96 2.13 -2.25
N GLY A 167 -1.22 0.83 -2.14
CA GLY A 167 -2.54 0.27 -2.43
C GLY A 167 -2.84 0.14 -3.93
N ASP A 168 -4.13 0.00 -4.23
CA ASP A 168 -4.65 -0.20 -5.58
C ASP A 168 -4.89 1.13 -6.30
N PHE A 169 -4.79 1.10 -7.63
CA PHE A 169 -4.98 2.25 -8.51
C PHE A 169 -4.25 3.53 -8.05
N ARG A 170 -2.99 3.34 -7.63
CA ARG A 170 -2.04 4.38 -7.22
C ARG A 170 -1.36 5.10 -8.41
N PRO A 171 -0.65 6.23 -8.22
CA PRO A 171 0.05 6.94 -9.30
C PRO A 171 0.94 6.07 -10.19
N GLU A 172 1.73 5.16 -9.60
CA GLU A 172 2.56 4.21 -10.37
C GLU A 172 1.71 3.30 -11.29
N LYS A 173 0.44 3.08 -10.93
CA LYS A 173 -0.55 2.32 -11.71
C LYS A 173 -1.53 3.23 -12.45
N ARG A 174 -1.13 4.49 -12.70
CA ARG A 174 -1.88 5.52 -13.43
C ARG A 174 -3.22 5.89 -12.79
N GLY A 175 -3.32 5.82 -11.47
CA GLY A 175 -4.50 6.22 -10.73
C GLY A 175 -4.24 7.27 -9.65
N PRO A 176 -5.31 7.82 -9.05
CA PRO A 176 -5.22 8.99 -8.18
C PRO A 176 -5.15 8.66 -6.68
N PHE A 177 -4.90 7.40 -6.29
CA PHE A 177 -5.06 6.94 -4.90
C PHE A 177 -3.75 6.65 -4.16
N GLY A 178 -3.80 6.66 -2.83
CA GLY A 178 -2.76 6.09 -1.98
C GLY A 178 -1.46 6.89 -1.88
N THR A 179 -1.45 8.16 -2.28
CA THR A 179 -0.34 9.07 -1.97
C THR A 179 -0.36 9.50 -0.51
N PHE A 180 0.81 9.79 0.05
CA PHE A 180 0.97 10.16 1.45
C PHE A 180 2.12 11.14 1.68
N LEU A 181 2.11 11.75 2.86
CA LEU A 181 3.18 12.57 3.41
C LEU A 181 3.75 11.88 4.65
N VAL A 182 5.07 11.94 4.82
CA VAL A 182 5.72 11.53 6.07
C VAL A 182 5.57 12.63 7.11
N THR A 183 4.88 12.33 8.21
CA THR A 183 4.63 13.30 9.29
C THR A 183 5.60 13.14 10.46
N SER A 184 6.21 11.97 10.62
CA SER A 184 7.27 11.72 11.59
C SER A 184 8.25 10.70 11.04
N PHE A 185 9.54 10.96 11.23
CA PHE A 185 10.64 10.05 10.92
C PHE A 185 11.67 10.23 12.03
N LYS A 186 11.68 9.35 13.03
CA LYS A 186 12.52 9.48 14.22
C LYS A 186 13.26 8.18 14.48
N GLU A 187 14.56 8.27 14.71
CA GLU A 187 15.33 7.13 15.21
C GLU A 187 14.77 6.71 16.57
N ALA A 188 14.36 5.46 16.69
CA ALA A 188 13.91 4.90 17.95
C ALA A 188 15.12 4.83 18.88
N ARG A 189 15.04 5.53 20.02
CA ARG A 189 16.05 5.39 21.07
C ARG A 189 15.78 4.05 21.75
N GLU A 190 16.80 3.18 21.78
CA GLU A 190 16.80 2.00 22.65
C GLU A 190 16.62 2.40 24.13
#